data_AF-A0A2S6CMR7-F1
#
_entry.id   AF-A0A2S6CMR7-F1
#
_cell.length_a   1.000
_cell.length_b   1.000
_cell.length_c   1.000
_cell.angle_alpha   90.00
_cell.angle_beta   90.00
_cell.angle_gamma   90.00
#
_symmetry.space_group_name_H-M   'P 1'
#
loop_
_entity.id
_entity.type
_entity.pdbx_description
1 polymer ?
#
loop_
_entity_poly.entity_id
_entity_poly.type
_entity_poly.pdbx_seq_one_letter_code
_entity_poly.pdbx_strand_id
1 'polypeptide(L)'
;MAVTPSLSHLKALQLKYLAFLTGSASTGTKAALQDALSRSLDVGVSRASRRVVSVDMGIRNLAYCVVDAKQSPETGDPSRVVTVSTWTRRDLLSPAAPEISPLQEPNDQNSQRHNRTGRQKIDTEAFTPPQLAKTAHTLVKTLLSHKPSAILIERQRFRSGGAAAIQEWTVRVNMLESMLWASLETLKASDLSPDGFPETIAIAPKRVAEFWLSGQRPVLTSSQDVSGSDASSHAAQRPARTKIEKKDKVNLVQKWVMGVVNETGVSLRFEDQAAEIAEAFSQQNKRGAKKIAGGKLDDLADCLLQALAYLQWETNKTVLRKICS
;
A
#
# COMPACT_ATOMS: atom_id res chain seq x y z
N MET A 1 19.00 34.83 -10.32
CA MET A 1 18.96 33.40 -10.66
C MET A 1 18.89 32.61 -9.36
N ALA A 2 17.81 31.89 -9.09
CA ALA A 2 17.72 31.06 -7.91
C ALA A 2 18.66 29.86 -8.08
N VAL A 3 19.60 29.66 -7.15
CA VAL A 3 20.52 28.53 -7.15
C VAL A 3 19.70 27.24 -7.03
N THR A 4 19.78 26.36 -8.01
CA THR A 4 19.19 25.01 -7.91
C THR A 4 19.88 24.25 -6.78
N PRO A 5 19.15 23.80 -5.75
CA PRO A 5 19.76 23.13 -4.62
C PRO A 5 20.22 21.72 -5.01
N SER A 6 21.53 21.51 -5.05
CA SER A 6 22.09 20.15 -5.04
C SER A 6 21.78 19.48 -3.70
N LEU A 7 21.45 18.18 -3.72
CA LEU A 7 21.27 17.37 -2.50
C LEU A 7 22.48 17.45 -1.56
N SER A 8 23.68 17.70 -2.09
CA SER A 8 24.92 17.85 -1.30
C SER A 8 24.84 19.01 -0.30
N HIS A 9 24.16 20.10 -0.67
CA HIS A 9 24.09 21.36 0.09
C HIS A 9 22.97 21.36 1.15
N LEU A 10 22.08 20.37 1.14
CA LEU A 10 20.96 20.30 2.08
C LEU A 10 21.39 19.90 3.49
N LYS A 11 20.71 20.44 4.50
CA LYS A 11 20.87 20.04 5.91
C LYS A 11 20.23 18.68 6.15
N ALA A 12 20.66 17.99 7.20
CA ALA A 12 20.14 16.66 7.54
C ALA A 12 18.61 16.65 7.73
N LEU A 13 18.02 17.69 8.33
CA LEU A 13 16.56 17.80 8.48
C LEU A 13 15.83 17.91 7.14
N GLN A 14 16.37 18.69 6.19
CA GLN A 14 15.82 18.81 4.85
C GLN A 14 15.87 17.45 4.12
N LEU A 15 17.01 16.75 4.20
CA LEU A 15 17.15 15.42 3.61
C LEU A 15 16.19 14.40 4.23
N LYS A 16 15.97 14.44 5.56
CA LYS A 16 14.96 13.59 6.22
C LYS A 16 13.55 13.88 5.72
N TYR A 17 13.21 15.16 5.55
CA TYR A 17 11.91 15.58 5.04
C TYR A 17 11.71 15.17 3.57
N LEU A 18 12.71 15.36 2.71
CA LEU A 18 12.67 14.87 1.34
C LEU A 18 12.59 13.35 1.26
N ALA A 19 13.31 12.63 2.13
CA ALA A 19 13.22 11.19 2.21
C ALA A 19 11.81 10.73 2.61
N PHE A 20 11.18 11.42 3.58
CA PHE A 20 9.78 11.23 3.94
C PHE A 20 8.84 11.45 2.74
N LEU A 21 9.00 12.57 2.02
CA LEU A 21 8.16 12.93 0.87
C LEU A 21 8.32 11.99 -0.34
N THR A 22 9.44 11.27 -0.43
CA THR A 22 9.76 10.38 -1.56
C THR A 22 9.69 8.89 -1.19
N GLY A 23 9.26 8.56 0.03
CA GLY A 23 9.20 7.17 0.53
C GLY A 23 10.56 6.52 0.78
N SER A 24 11.65 7.29 0.71
CA SER A 24 13.03 6.85 0.94
C SER A 24 13.30 6.64 2.44
N ALA A 25 14.43 6.02 2.78
CA ALA A 25 14.84 5.88 4.18
C ALA A 25 15.10 7.26 4.82
N SER A 26 14.39 7.60 5.89
CA SER A 26 14.44 8.91 6.57
C SER A 26 15.26 8.91 7.88
N THR A 27 15.98 7.82 8.16
CA THR A 27 16.83 7.65 9.35
C THR A 27 18.25 7.32 8.94
N GLY A 28 19.24 7.84 9.69
CA GLY A 28 20.65 7.60 9.43
C GLY A 28 21.47 8.89 9.43
N THR A 29 22.72 8.77 8.99
CA THR A 29 23.64 9.90 8.81
C THR A 29 23.24 10.76 7.61
N LYS A 30 23.76 12.00 7.53
CA LYS A 30 23.52 12.89 6.38
C LYS A 30 23.90 12.21 5.05
N ALA A 31 25.06 11.56 4.99
CA ALA A 31 25.54 10.84 3.82
C ALA A 31 24.59 9.70 3.42
N ALA A 32 24.16 8.87 4.39
CA ALA A 32 23.23 7.77 4.11
C ALA A 32 21.88 8.27 3.55
N LEU A 33 21.39 9.42 4.02
CA LEU A 33 20.18 10.05 3.49
C LEU A 33 20.38 10.57 2.05
N GLN A 34 21.54 11.19 1.77
CA GLN A 34 21.90 11.67 0.43
C GLN A 34 21.99 10.52 -0.56
N ASP A 35 22.65 9.42 -0.19
CA ASP A 35 22.80 8.24 -1.04
C ASP A 35 21.44 7.59 -1.30
N ALA A 36 20.60 7.48 -0.27
CA ALA A 36 19.27 6.89 -0.41
C ALA A 36 18.36 7.73 -1.33
N LEU A 37 18.42 9.06 -1.23
CA LEU A 37 17.69 9.97 -2.11
C LEU A 37 18.24 9.93 -3.54
N SER A 38 19.56 10.00 -3.72
CA SER A 38 20.17 9.98 -5.06
C SER A 38 19.79 8.69 -5.81
N ARG A 39 19.94 7.52 -5.16
CA ARG A 39 19.51 6.24 -5.74
C ARG A 39 18.02 6.20 -6.07
N SER A 40 17.15 6.80 -5.24
CA SER A 40 15.71 6.78 -5.50
C SER A 40 15.30 7.72 -6.63
N LEU A 41 16.12 8.73 -6.94
CA LEU A 41 15.95 9.62 -8.08
C LEU A 41 16.57 9.04 -9.36
N ASP A 42 17.65 8.26 -9.29
CA ASP A 42 18.30 7.68 -10.48
C ASP A 42 17.42 6.65 -11.21
N VAL A 43 16.49 5.99 -10.51
CA VAL A 43 15.52 5.09 -11.15
C VAL A 43 14.64 5.91 -12.10
N GLY A 44 14.77 5.68 -13.40
CA GLY A 44 14.10 6.44 -14.46
C GLY A 44 12.58 6.49 -14.29
N VAL A 45 11.99 7.65 -14.53
CA VAL A 45 10.52 7.82 -14.53
C VAL A 45 9.98 7.27 -15.84
N SER A 46 9.48 6.03 -15.84
CA SER A 46 8.83 5.47 -17.01
C SER A 46 7.33 5.23 -16.80
N ARG A 47 6.59 5.57 -17.86
CA ARG A 47 5.16 5.38 -18.18
C ARG A 47 4.19 6.53 -17.81
N ALA A 48 3.51 7.01 -18.87
CA ALA A 48 2.44 8.02 -18.86
C ALA A 48 1.17 7.58 -18.09
N SER A 49 1.01 6.27 -17.90
CA SER A 49 0.00 5.64 -17.05
C SER A 49 0.68 4.61 -16.17
N ARG A 50 0.34 4.60 -14.87
CA ARG A 50 0.85 3.64 -13.89
C ARG A 50 -0.31 2.80 -13.37
N ARG A 51 -0.22 1.49 -13.60
CA ARG A 51 -1.06 0.49 -12.95
C ARG A 51 -0.29 -0.11 -11.79
N VAL A 52 -0.78 0.05 -10.58
CA VAL A 52 -0.11 -0.39 -9.36
C VAL A 52 -0.94 -1.45 -8.68
N VAL A 53 -0.34 -2.59 -8.38
CA VAL A 53 -0.90 -3.62 -7.52
C VAL A 53 -0.27 -3.46 -6.14
N SER A 54 -1.08 -3.25 -5.11
CA SER A 54 -0.60 -3.03 -3.74
C SER A 54 -1.12 -4.12 -2.82
N VAL A 55 -0.20 -4.82 -2.15
CA VAL A 55 -0.49 -6.00 -1.31
C VAL A 55 -0.18 -5.68 0.15
N ASP A 56 -1.17 -5.87 1.02
CA ASP A 56 -1.01 -5.99 2.47
C ASP A 56 -0.91 -7.47 2.84
N MET A 57 0.22 -7.84 3.46
CA MET A 57 0.61 -9.24 3.63
C MET A 57 -0.18 -9.92 4.76
N GLY A 58 -0.73 -11.09 4.45
CA GLY A 58 -1.39 -11.95 5.41
C GLY A 58 -1.78 -13.29 4.76
N ILE A 59 -1.87 -14.36 5.54
CA ILE A 59 -2.30 -15.66 5.01
C ILE A 59 -3.82 -15.76 4.99
N ARG A 60 -4.48 -15.40 6.10
CA ARG A 60 -5.96 -15.44 6.23
C ARG A 60 -6.63 -14.08 6.04
N ASN A 61 -5.83 -13.06 5.77
CA ASN A 61 -6.26 -11.67 5.69
C ASN A 61 -5.44 -10.90 4.66
N LEU A 62 -4.95 -11.58 3.61
CA LEU A 62 -4.31 -10.88 2.49
C LEU A 62 -5.31 -9.84 1.98
N ALA A 63 -4.90 -8.58 1.88
CA ALA A 63 -5.65 -7.59 1.15
C ALA A 63 -4.81 -7.06 -0.01
N TYR A 64 -5.44 -6.82 -1.14
CA TYR A 64 -4.78 -6.09 -2.21
C TYR A 64 -5.74 -5.20 -2.97
N CYS A 65 -5.18 -4.15 -3.57
CA CYS A 65 -5.89 -3.32 -4.51
C CYS A 65 -5.10 -3.12 -5.81
N VAL A 66 -5.83 -2.80 -6.87
CA VAL A 66 -5.31 -2.42 -8.17
C VAL A 66 -5.74 -0.99 -8.43
N VAL A 67 -4.78 -0.10 -8.64
CA VAL A 67 -5.04 1.31 -8.91
C VAL A 67 -4.42 1.72 -10.24
N ASP A 68 -5.18 2.51 -11.00
CA ASP A 68 -4.78 3.09 -12.27
C ASP A 68 -4.68 4.61 -12.11
N ALA A 69 -3.46 5.13 -12.20
CA ALA A 69 -3.18 6.55 -12.26
C ALA A 69 -2.91 6.95 -13.72
N LYS A 70 -3.84 7.68 -14.32
CA LYS A 70 -3.61 8.38 -15.59
C LYS A 70 -2.99 9.74 -15.28
N GLN A 71 -1.97 10.14 -16.02
CA GLN A 71 -1.57 11.54 -16.02
C GLN A 71 -2.73 12.35 -16.62
N SER A 72 -3.11 13.44 -15.97
CA SER A 72 -4.19 14.29 -16.46
C SER A 72 -3.81 14.77 -17.87
N PRO A 73 -4.69 14.64 -18.89
CA PRO A 73 -4.52 15.42 -20.10
C PRO A 73 -4.51 16.90 -19.71
N GLU A 74 -3.81 17.74 -20.46
CA GLU A 74 -3.54 19.17 -20.20
C GLU A 74 -4.80 20.06 -20.02
N THR A 75 -5.99 19.48 -20.01
CA THR A 75 -7.27 20.12 -19.75
C THR A 75 -7.47 20.41 -18.27
N GLY A 76 -7.07 21.61 -17.82
CA GLY A 76 -7.74 22.52 -16.86
C GLY A 76 -8.34 22.04 -15.52
N ASP A 77 -8.53 20.75 -15.27
CA ASP A 77 -8.99 20.19 -14.01
C ASP A 77 -7.76 19.89 -13.13
N PRO A 78 -7.58 20.60 -12.00
CA PRO A 78 -6.46 20.39 -11.10
C PRO A 78 -6.53 19.05 -10.35
N SER A 79 -7.67 18.34 -10.38
CA SER A 79 -7.84 17.10 -9.63
C SER A 79 -7.35 15.88 -10.42
N ARG A 80 -6.42 15.13 -9.83
CA ARG A 80 -5.94 13.88 -10.42
C ARG A 80 -6.90 12.76 -10.05
N VAL A 81 -7.56 12.15 -11.04
CA VAL A 81 -8.42 10.98 -10.79
C VAL A 81 -7.58 9.71 -10.76
N VAL A 82 -7.72 8.93 -9.70
CA VAL A 82 -7.17 7.57 -9.58
C VAL A 82 -8.32 6.58 -9.57
N THR A 83 -8.30 5.64 -10.51
CA THR A 83 -9.29 4.57 -10.58
C THR A 83 -8.83 3.37 -9.75
N VAL A 84 -9.72 2.78 -8.95
CA VAL A 84 -9.51 1.55 -8.20
C VAL A 84 -10.38 0.46 -8.85
N SER A 85 -9.75 -0.47 -9.58
CA SER A 85 -10.46 -1.52 -10.34
C SER A 85 -10.63 -2.82 -9.55
N THR A 86 -9.84 -3.01 -8.49
CA THR A 86 -9.93 -4.18 -7.62
C THR A 86 -9.60 -3.73 -6.21
N TRP A 87 -10.40 -4.15 -5.23
CA TRP A 87 -10.13 -3.90 -3.83
C TRP A 87 -10.72 -5.03 -3.00
N THR A 88 -9.88 -5.93 -2.51
CA THR A 88 -10.36 -7.20 -1.97
C THR A 88 -9.51 -7.72 -0.83
N ARG A 89 -10.15 -8.50 0.04
CA ARG A 89 -9.51 -9.24 1.12
C ARG A 89 -9.80 -10.72 0.96
N ARG A 90 -8.77 -11.56 1.07
CA ARG A 90 -8.82 -13.00 0.80
C ARG A 90 -8.20 -13.82 1.93
N ASP A 91 -8.78 -14.99 2.18
CA ASP A 91 -8.13 -16.08 2.93
C ASP A 91 -7.47 -17.03 1.93
N LEU A 92 -6.14 -17.05 1.91
CA LEU A 92 -5.36 -17.83 0.96
C LEU A 92 -5.42 -19.34 1.21
N LEU A 93 -5.91 -19.77 2.38
CA LEU A 93 -6.07 -21.19 2.70
C LEU A 93 -7.45 -21.73 2.30
N SER A 94 -8.38 -20.85 1.98
CA SER A 94 -9.72 -21.19 1.50
C SER A 94 -10.01 -20.53 0.15
N PRO A 95 -9.24 -20.81 -0.91
CA PRO A 95 -9.39 -20.17 -2.21
C PRO A 95 -10.71 -20.50 -2.92
N ALA A 96 -11.41 -21.56 -2.47
CA ALA A 96 -12.73 -21.96 -2.96
C ALA A 96 -13.90 -21.28 -2.22
N ALA A 97 -13.64 -20.52 -1.15
CA ALA A 97 -14.64 -19.58 -0.66
C ALA A 97 -14.84 -18.56 -1.78
N PRO A 98 -16.08 -18.32 -2.25
CA PRO A 98 -16.31 -17.38 -3.34
C PRO A 98 -15.59 -16.06 -3.02
N GLU A 99 -15.00 -15.41 -4.03
CA GLU A 99 -14.83 -13.96 -3.97
C GLU A 99 -16.17 -13.44 -3.47
N ILE A 100 -16.21 -12.90 -2.25
CA ILE A 100 -17.45 -12.77 -1.47
C ILE A 100 -18.51 -12.12 -2.37
N SER A 101 -19.36 -12.97 -2.96
CA SER A 101 -20.32 -12.56 -3.97
C SER A 101 -21.59 -12.20 -3.20
N PRO A 102 -22.19 -11.03 -3.45
CA PRO A 102 -23.16 -10.41 -2.54
C PRO A 102 -24.48 -11.15 -2.34
N LEU A 103 -24.78 -12.20 -3.08
CA LEU A 103 -26.14 -12.74 -3.14
C LEU A 103 -26.15 -14.26 -3.19
N GLN A 104 -25.96 -14.89 -2.04
CA GLN A 104 -26.64 -16.15 -1.71
C GLN A 104 -26.51 -16.40 -0.20
N GLU A 105 -27.60 -16.11 0.52
CA GLU A 105 -27.79 -16.70 1.84
C GLU A 105 -28.01 -18.21 1.67
N PRO A 106 -27.25 -19.09 2.33
CA PRO A 106 -27.78 -20.40 2.66
C PRO A 106 -28.97 -20.11 3.59
N ASN A 107 -30.15 -20.53 3.15
CA ASN A 107 -31.40 -20.41 3.88
C ASN A 107 -31.28 -21.19 5.22
N ASP A 108 -30.86 -20.50 6.27
CA ASP A 108 -30.58 -21.05 7.60
C ASP A 108 -31.89 -21.16 8.42
N GLN A 109 -32.88 -21.88 7.86
CA GLN A 109 -34.12 -22.21 8.58
C GLN A 109 -34.24 -23.68 9.01
N ASN A 110 -33.19 -24.51 8.89
CA ASN A 110 -33.30 -25.87 9.42
C ASN A 110 -32.01 -26.55 9.94
N SER A 111 -31.00 -25.78 10.35
CA SER A 111 -29.82 -26.36 11.01
C SER A 111 -29.93 -26.25 12.52
N GLN A 112 -30.20 -27.42 13.11
CA GLN A 112 -30.31 -27.69 14.52
C GLN A 112 -29.16 -27.08 15.35
N ARG A 113 -29.53 -26.72 16.58
CA ARG A 113 -28.65 -26.33 17.69
C ARG A 113 -27.40 -27.22 17.78
N HIS A 114 -26.29 -26.80 17.18
CA HIS A 114 -24.97 -27.29 17.55
C HIS A 114 -24.17 -26.17 18.22
N ASN A 115 -23.66 -26.51 19.40
CA ASN A 115 -22.93 -25.68 20.34
C ASN A 115 -21.88 -24.78 19.68
N ARG A 116 -21.99 -23.48 19.97
CA ARG A 116 -21.01 -22.45 19.65
C ARG A 116 -19.82 -22.54 20.62
N THR A 117 -19.02 -23.60 20.53
CA THR A 117 -17.73 -23.72 21.24
C THR A 117 -16.74 -24.59 20.45
N GLY A 118 -16.36 -24.14 19.26
CA GLY A 118 -15.27 -24.77 18.51
C GLY A 118 -14.53 -23.74 17.68
N ARG A 119 -13.38 -23.26 18.15
CA ARG A 119 -12.37 -22.69 17.25
C ARG A 119 -12.07 -23.79 16.23
N GLN A 120 -12.42 -23.59 14.95
CA GLN A 120 -11.99 -24.49 13.89
C GLN A 120 -10.47 -24.66 14.02
N LYS A 121 -10.02 -25.90 14.22
CA LYS A 121 -8.61 -26.23 14.38
C LYS A 121 -7.92 -25.80 13.08
N ILE A 122 -6.92 -24.92 13.19
CA ILE A 122 -6.17 -24.46 12.03
C ILE A 122 -5.44 -25.68 11.47
N ASP A 123 -5.72 -26.04 10.23
CA ASP A 123 -5.01 -27.11 9.53
C ASP A 123 -3.54 -26.71 9.38
N THR A 124 -2.66 -27.40 10.10
CA THR A 124 -1.22 -27.12 10.12
C THR A 124 -0.54 -27.51 8.82
N GLU A 125 -1.08 -28.50 8.09
CA GLU A 125 -0.53 -28.95 6.81
C GLU A 125 -0.62 -27.86 5.73
N ALA A 126 -1.61 -26.97 5.86
CA ALA A 126 -1.81 -25.83 4.99
C ALA A 126 -0.63 -24.82 5.01
N PHE A 127 0.24 -24.88 6.03
CA PHE A 127 1.41 -24.00 6.18
C PHE A 127 2.74 -24.68 5.88
N THR A 128 2.73 -25.89 5.34
CA THR A 128 3.97 -26.54 4.92
C THR A 128 4.62 -25.80 3.74
N PRO A 129 5.95 -25.87 3.58
CA PRO A 129 6.61 -25.18 2.47
C PRO A 129 6.06 -25.53 1.07
N PRO A 130 5.78 -26.80 0.73
CA PRO A 130 5.19 -27.14 -0.57
C PRO A 130 3.80 -26.53 -0.80
N GLN A 131 2.97 -26.44 0.24
CA GLN A 131 1.64 -25.87 0.11
C GLN A 131 1.68 -24.34 0.00
N LEU A 132 2.47 -23.66 0.84
CA LEU A 132 2.65 -22.22 0.71
C LEU A 132 3.33 -21.82 -0.60
N ALA A 133 4.21 -22.64 -1.16
CA ALA A 133 4.80 -22.38 -2.47
C ALA A 133 3.74 -22.39 -3.59
N LYS A 134 2.79 -23.34 -3.57
CA LYS A 134 1.64 -23.35 -4.51
C LYS A 134 0.75 -22.13 -4.32
N THR A 135 0.51 -21.73 -3.07
CA THR A 135 -0.26 -20.52 -2.74
C THR A 135 0.43 -19.27 -3.25
N ALA A 136 1.74 -19.13 -3.02
CA ALA A 136 2.55 -18.01 -3.50
C ALA A 136 2.53 -17.91 -5.03
N HIS A 137 2.72 -19.04 -5.73
CA HIS A 137 2.67 -19.10 -7.18
C HIS A 137 1.32 -18.64 -7.75
N THR A 138 0.21 -19.15 -7.19
CA THR A 138 -1.15 -18.77 -7.58
C THR A 138 -1.40 -17.28 -7.32
N LEU A 139 -0.94 -16.78 -6.18
CA LEU A 139 -1.04 -15.35 -5.86
C LEU A 139 -0.24 -14.51 -6.87
N VAL A 140 1.02 -14.84 -7.14
CA VAL A 140 1.85 -14.12 -8.13
C VAL A 140 1.20 -14.09 -9.50
N LYS A 141 0.65 -15.21 -9.97
CA LYS A 141 -0.12 -15.25 -11.24
C LYS A 141 -1.34 -14.32 -11.21
N THR A 142 -2.05 -14.26 -10.09
CA THR A 142 -3.19 -13.36 -9.89
C THR A 142 -2.76 -11.90 -9.91
N LEU A 143 -1.66 -11.54 -9.22
CA LEU A 143 -1.14 -10.17 -9.22
C LEU A 143 -0.66 -9.74 -10.61
N LEU A 144 0.01 -10.63 -11.34
CA LEU A 144 0.51 -10.36 -12.70
C LEU A 144 -0.60 -10.31 -13.76
N SER A 145 -1.73 -11.01 -13.57
CA SER A 145 -2.84 -10.98 -14.53
C SER A 145 -3.46 -9.59 -14.68
N HIS A 146 -3.33 -8.74 -13.65
CA HIS A 146 -3.73 -7.33 -13.71
C HIS A 146 -2.81 -6.47 -14.60
N LYS A 147 -1.68 -7.00 -15.09
CA LYS A 147 -0.67 -6.30 -15.89
C LYS A 147 -0.14 -5.03 -15.21
N PRO A 148 0.37 -5.13 -13.96
CA PRO A 148 0.91 -3.97 -13.26
C PRO A 148 2.17 -3.41 -13.95
N SER A 149 2.41 -2.12 -13.76
CA SER A 149 3.75 -1.52 -13.92
C SER A 149 4.56 -1.62 -12.63
N ALA A 150 3.89 -1.70 -11.47
CA ALA A 150 4.54 -1.89 -10.17
C ALA A 150 3.71 -2.79 -9.24
N ILE A 151 4.39 -3.63 -8.47
CA ILE A 151 3.84 -4.47 -7.41
C ILE A 151 4.45 -4.03 -6.08
N LEU A 152 3.61 -3.55 -5.17
CA LEU A 152 4.00 -3.13 -3.83
C LEU A 152 3.68 -4.25 -2.84
N ILE A 153 4.66 -4.67 -2.06
CA ILE A 153 4.50 -5.71 -1.04
C ILE A 153 4.79 -5.10 0.32
N GLU A 154 3.80 -5.08 1.23
CA GLU A 154 4.02 -4.69 2.62
C GLU A 154 5.02 -5.67 3.27
N ARG A 155 6.07 -5.13 3.88
CA ARG A 155 7.03 -5.94 4.64
C ARG A 155 6.44 -6.40 5.97
N GLN A 156 6.45 -7.71 6.22
CA GLN A 156 6.07 -8.24 7.51
C GLN A 156 7.05 -7.77 8.60
N ARG A 157 6.49 -7.31 9.72
CA ARG A 157 7.28 -6.87 10.89
C ARG A 157 7.43 -8.01 11.88
N PHE A 158 8.64 -8.16 12.43
CA PHE A 158 8.82 -8.94 13.64
C PHE A 158 8.02 -8.32 14.78
N ARG A 159 7.26 -9.15 15.50
CA ARG A 159 6.46 -8.72 16.64
C ARG A 159 7.16 -9.18 17.92
N SER A 160 7.59 -8.22 18.74
CA SER A 160 8.06 -8.48 20.10
C SER A 160 6.85 -8.66 21.01
N GLY A 161 6.65 -9.86 21.54
CA GLY A 161 5.50 -10.17 22.40
C GLY A 161 5.51 -11.54 23.08
N GLY A 162 6.60 -12.32 22.95
CA GLY A 162 6.87 -13.55 23.72
C GLY A 162 5.95 -14.77 23.48
N ALA A 163 4.71 -14.57 23.02
CA ALA A 163 3.78 -15.68 22.83
C ALA A 163 4.13 -16.50 21.57
N ALA A 164 4.30 -17.83 21.74
CA ALA A 164 4.64 -18.75 20.66
C ALA A 164 3.73 -18.63 19.43
N ALA A 165 2.42 -18.42 19.63
CA ALA A 165 1.46 -18.23 18.54
C ALA A 165 1.75 -17.00 17.66
N ILE A 166 2.28 -15.92 18.24
CA ILE A 166 2.67 -14.70 17.51
C ILE A 166 3.91 -14.98 16.66
N GLN A 167 4.88 -15.71 17.23
CA GLN A 167 6.09 -16.11 16.52
C GLN A 167 5.77 -17.05 15.34
N GLU A 168 4.95 -18.08 15.58
CA GLU A 168 4.52 -19.04 14.57
C GLU A 168 3.80 -18.35 13.40
N TRP A 169 2.87 -17.44 13.69
CA TRP A 169 2.19 -16.67 12.65
C TRP A 169 3.16 -15.77 11.87
N THR A 170 4.09 -15.12 12.56
CA THR A 170 5.11 -14.27 11.91
C THR A 170 5.99 -15.09 10.98
N VAL A 171 6.45 -16.28 11.39
CA VAL A 171 7.26 -17.17 10.57
C VAL A 171 6.49 -17.61 9.32
N ARG A 172 5.21 -17.97 9.47
CA ARG A 172 4.36 -18.38 8.34
C ARG A 172 4.19 -17.26 7.31
N VAL A 173 3.90 -16.04 7.75
CA VAL A 173 3.75 -14.89 6.84
C VAL A 173 5.09 -14.55 6.19
N ASN A 174 6.20 -14.55 6.94
CA ASN A 174 7.54 -14.33 6.39
C ASN A 174 7.91 -15.39 5.34
N MET A 175 7.52 -16.66 5.56
CA MET A 175 7.73 -17.74 4.59
C MET A 175 6.97 -17.48 3.30
N LEU A 176 5.68 -17.10 3.38
CA LEU A 176 4.91 -16.70 2.21
C LEU A 176 5.53 -15.47 1.51
N GLU A 177 5.90 -14.43 2.25
CA GLU A 177 6.56 -13.23 1.72
C GLU A 177 7.83 -13.60 0.94
N SER A 178 8.68 -14.44 1.52
CA SER A 178 9.92 -14.90 0.90
C SER A 178 9.66 -15.68 -0.39
N MET A 179 8.63 -16.52 -0.41
CA MET A 179 8.22 -17.26 -1.61
C MET A 179 7.68 -16.34 -2.72
N LEU A 180 6.94 -15.29 -2.36
CA LEU A 180 6.50 -14.27 -3.32
C LEU A 180 7.70 -13.56 -3.95
N TRP A 181 8.66 -13.10 -3.15
CA TRP A 181 9.88 -12.47 -3.65
C TRP A 181 10.68 -13.39 -4.57
N ALA A 182 10.91 -14.64 -4.16
CA ALA A 182 11.64 -15.61 -4.97
C ALA A 182 10.91 -15.90 -6.30
N SER A 183 9.59 -16.06 -6.26
CA SER A 183 8.78 -16.32 -7.46
C SER A 183 8.81 -15.15 -8.44
N LEU A 184 8.64 -13.93 -7.93
CA LEU A 184 8.69 -12.71 -8.75
C LEU A 184 10.07 -12.49 -9.36
N GLU A 185 11.15 -12.66 -8.59
CA GLU A 185 12.53 -12.49 -9.10
C GLU A 185 12.87 -13.56 -10.15
N THR A 186 12.43 -14.81 -9.94
CA THR A 186 12.64 -15.89 -10.93
C THR A 186 11.92 -15.59 -12.24
N LEU A 187 10.67 -15.10 -12.17
CA LEU A 187 9.90 -14.72 -13.35
C LEU A 187 10.53 -13.52 -14.06
N LYS A 188 10.98 -12.51 -13.31
CA LYS A 188 11.70 -11.34 -13.84
C LYS A 188 12.96 -11.73 -14.58
N ALA A 189 13.79 -12.61 -14.00
CA ALA A 189 15.03 -13.07 -14.62
C ALA A 189 14.79 -13.88 -15.91
N SER A 190 13.60 -14.48 -16.03
CA SER A 190 13.20 -15.28 -17.19
C SER A 190 12.33 -14.50 -18.18
N ASP A 191 12.00 -13.24 -17.89
CA ASP A 191 11.13 -12.42 -18.73
C ASP A 191 11.90 -11.84 -19.92
N LEU A 192 11.51 -12.26 -21.12
CA LEU A 192 12.04 -11.76 -22.38
C LEU A 192 11.09 -10.75 -23.05
N SER A 193 10.03 -10.34 -22.36
CA SER A 193 9.03 -9.41 -22.89
C SER A 193 9.63 -8.03 -23.19
N PRO A 194 9.32 -7.44 -24.36
CA PRO A 194 9.73 -6.07 -24.67
C PRO A 194 9.07 -5.02 -23.75
N ASP A 195 7.92 -5.36 -23.14
CA ASP A 195 7.19 -4.46 -22.24
C ASP A 195 7.84 -4.32 -20.85
N GLY A 196 8.83 -5.17 -20.56
CA GLY A 196 9.52 -5.30 -19.29
C GLY A 196 8.68 -5.94 -18.18
N PHE A 197 9.37 -6.44 -17.15
CA PHE A 197 8.73 -6.97 -15.95
C PHE A 197 8.33 -5.82 -14.99
N PRO A 198 7.21 -5.93 -14.25
CA PRO A 198 6.83 -4.92 -13.27
C PRO A 198 7.90 -4.66 -12.21
N GLU A 199 8.01 -3.41 -11.76
CA GLU A 199 8.85 -3.08 -10.62
C GLU A 199 8.27 -3.69 -9.34
N THR A 200 9.07 -4.46 -8.59
CA THR A 200 8.65 -5.08 -7.32
C THR A 200 9.28 -4.35 -6.14
N ILE A 201 8.45 -3.78 -5.26
CA ILE A 201 8.91 -2.84 -4.23
C ILE A 201 8.45 -3.29 -2.85
N ALA A 202 9.41 -3.38 -1.93
CA ALA A 202 9.14 -3.66 -0.53
C ALA A 202 8.76 -2.37 0.21
N ILE A 203 7.57 -2.34 0.80
CA ILE A 203 7.05 -1.15 1.49
C ILE A 203 7.15 -1.31 3.01
N ALA A 204 7.57 -0.25 3.68
CA ALA A 204 7.57 -0.19 5.13
C ALA A 204 6.20 0.31 5.64
N PRO A 205 5.45 -0.51 6.41
CA PRO A 205 4.11 -0.10 6.91
C PRO A 205 4.15 1.21 7.71
N LYS A 206 5.23 1.41 8.47
CA LYS A 206 5.44 2.62 9.27
C LYS A 206 5.56 3.87 8.39
N ARG A 207 6.25 3.79 7.24
CA ARG A 207 6.42 4.94 6.34
C ARG A 207 5.09 5.38 5.73
N VAL A 208 4.25 4.43 5.32
CA VAL A 208 2.90 4.73 4.78
C VAL A 208 2.05 5.41 5.84
N ALA A 209 2.03 4.87 7.06
CA ALA A 209 1.27 5.45 8.16
C ALA A 209 1.74 6.87 8.50
N GLU A 210 3.04 7.08 8.66
CA GLU A 210 3.62 8.40 8.94
C GLU A 210 3.35 9.38 7.79
N PHE A 211 3.44 8.93 6.54
CA PHE A 211 3.21 9.78 5.36
C PHE A 211 1.83 10.44 5.38
N TRP A 212 0.80 9.66 5.71
CA TRP A 212 -0.57 10.16 5.71
C TRP A 212 -1.01 10.79 7.03
N LEU A 213 -0.50 10.31 8.16
CA LEU A 213 -1.08 10.60 9.49
C LEU A 213 -0.14 11.33 10.45
N SER A 214 1.08 11.69 10.02
CA SER A 214 1.99 12.53 10.81
C SER A 214 1.55 13.99 10.90
N GLY A 215 0.63 14.43 10.02
CA GLY A 215 0.19 15.82 9.91
C GLY A 215 1.09 16.69 9.02
N GLN A 216 2.20 16.17 8.51
CA GLN A 216 3.04 16.83 7.52
C GLN A 216 2.33 16.90 6.17
N ARG A 217 2.63 17.93 5.37
CA ARG A 217 2.07 18.07 4.02
C ARG A 217 2.70 17.02 3.09
N PRO A 218 1.91 16.15 2.43
CA PRO A 218 2.42 15.05 1.61
C PRO A 218 2.81 15.45 0.17
N VAL A 219 2.84 16.74 -0.16
CA VAL A 219 3.02 17.26 -1.52
C VAL A 219 4.25 18.14 -1.59
N LEU A 220 5.11 17.88 -2.58
CA LEU A 220 6.21 18.76 -2.98
C LEU A 220 5.79 19.58 -4.21
N THR A 221 5.87 20.90 -4.14
CA THR A 221 5.36 21.82 -5.18
C THR A 221 6.42 22.73 -5.79
N SER A 222 7.43 23.14 -5.02
CA SER A 222 8.41 24.12 -5.50
C SER A 222 9.78 24.00 -4.86
N SER A 223 10.78 24.69 -5.41
CA SER A 223 12.11 24.79 -4.82
C SER A 223 12.12 25.45 -3.44
N GLN A 224 11.10 26.24 -3.10
CA GLN A 224 10.95 26.84 -1.78
C GLN A 224 10.66 25.77 -0.71
N ASP A 225 9.95 24.70 -1.08
CA ASP A 225 9.70 23.54 -0.21
C ASP A 225 10.99 22.77 0.13
N VAL A 226 12.05 22.95 -0.68
CA VAL A 226 13.35 22.29 -0.53
C VAL A 226 14.34 23.17 0.24
N SER A 227 14.45 24.44 -0.15
CA SER A 227 15.50 25.37 0.32
C SER A 227 15.05 26.33 1.42
N GLY A 228 13.75 26.55 1.58
CA GLY A 228 13.21 27.54 2.52
C GLY A 228 13.30 27.14 3.98
N SER A 229 13.21 28.15 4.86
CA SER A 229 12.93 27.97 6.30
C SER A 229 11.67 27.13 6.54
N ASP A 230 10.81 26.99 5.53
CA ASP A 230 9.60 26.17 5.58
C ASP A 230 9.81 24.66 5.53
N ALA A 231 10.92 24.16 4.96
CA ALA A 231 11.26 22.74 5.11
C ALA A 231 11.55 22.39 6.59
N SER A 232 12.19 23.32 7.30
CA SER A 232 12.40 23.23 8.76
C SER A 232 11.15 23.60 9.56
N SER A 233 10.30 24.50 9.07
CA SER A 233 9.06 24.90 9.74
C SER A 233 8.00 23.80 9.63
N HIS A 234 7.77 23.21 8.47
CA HIS A 234 6.85 22.08 8.27
C HIS A 234 7.32 20.78 8.96
N ALA A 235 8.63 20.57 9.10
CA ALA A 235 9.17 19.50 9.94
C ALA A 235 8.95 19.75 11.45
N ALA A 236 8.77 21.00 11.88
CA ALA A 236 8.65 21.41 13.29
C ALA A 236 7.23 21.84 13.73
N GLN A 237 6.33 22.20 12.81
CA GLN A 237 5.09 22.94 13.11
C GLN A 237 3.89 22.09 13.51
N ARG A 238 3.94 20.76 13.35
CA ARG A 238 2.84 19.90 13.81
C ARG A 238 3.39 18.83 14.74
N PRO A 239 2.85 18.70 15.97
CA PRO A 239 3.31 17.67 16.88
C PRO A 239 3.09 16.34 16.19
N ALA A 240 4.18 15.61 15.94
CA ALA A 240 4.12 14.26 15.44
C ALA A 240 3.18 13.48 16.36
N ARG A 241 2.06 12.97 15.82
CA ARG A 241 1.17 12.11 16.58
C ARG A 241 2.01 10.97 17.14
N THR A 242 2.11 10.89 18.47
CA THR A 242 2.95 9.91 19.17
C THR A 242 2.50 8.47 18.89
N LYS A 243 1.24 8.30 18.46
CA LYS A 243 0.67 7.00 18.11
C LYS A 243 -0.32 7.16 16.96
N ILE A 244 -0.10 6.39 15.90
CA ILE A 244 -1.05 6.22 14.79
C ILE A 244 -1.76 4.89 15.01
N GLU A 245 -3.08 4.92 15.17
CA GLU A 245 -3.89 3.74 15.44
C GLU A 245 -4.55 3.19 14.17
N LYS A 246 -4.98 1.93 14.22
CA LYS A 246 -5.68 1.28 13.10
C LYS A 246 -6.94 2.05 12.68
N LYS A 247 -7.68 2.60 13.66
CA LYS A 247 -8.89 3.38 13.41
C LYS A 247 -8.60 4.68 12.64
N ASP A 248 -7.44 5.30 12.85
CA ASP A 248 -7.06 6.52 12.12
C ASP A 248 -6.96 6.24 10.61
N LYS A 249 -6.34 5.12 10.25
CA LYS A 249 -6.20 4.68 8.85
C LYS A 249 -7.55 4.40 8.19
N VAL A 250 -8.40 3.63 8.87
CA VAL A 250 -9.76 3.31 8.38
C VAL A 250 -10.58 4.58 8.21
N ASN A 251 -10.54 5.49 9.18
CA ASN A 251 -11.27 6.76 9.10
C ASN A 251 -10.78 7.64 7.94
N LEU A 252 -9.47 7.66 7.67
CA LEU A 252 -8.90 8.41 6.55
C LEU A 252 -9.41 7.86 5.21
N VAL A 253 -9.31 6.54 5.01
CA VAL A 253 -9.80 5.89 3.79
C VAL A 253 -11.31 6.06 3.64
N GLN A 254 -12.08 5.99 4.73
CA GLN A 254 -13.52 6.21 4.69
C GLN A 254 -13.86 7.60 4.13
N LYS A 255 -13.13 8.65 4.52
CA LYS A 255 -13.34 10.00 3.96
C LYS A 255 -13.10 10.02 2.45
N TRP A 256 -12.01 9.43 1.98
CA TRP A 256 -11.69 9.40 0.54
C TRP A 256 -12.73 8.61 -0.26
N VAL A 257 -13.20 7.48 0.27
CA VAL A 257 -14.26 6.69 -0.34
C VAL A 257 -15.59 7.46 -0.42
N MET A 258 -15.87 8.33 0.55
CA MET A 258 -17.04 9.21 0.55
C MET A 258 -16.91 10.43 -0.40
N GLY A 259 -15.92 10.44 -1.29
CA GLY A 259 -15.71 11.49 -2.29
C GLY A 259 -14.98 12.73 -1.78
N VAL A 260 -14.42 12.69 -0.56
CA VAL A 260 -13.56 13.78 -0.08
C VAL A 260 -12.22 13.71 -0.83
N VAL A 261 -11.90 14.78 -1.57
CA VAL A 261 -10.58 14.95 -2.21
C VAL A 261 -9.49 14.81 -1.16
N ASN A 262 -8.51 13.96 -1.42
CA ASN A 262 -7.45 13.72 -0.44
C ASN A 262 -6.48 14.91 -0.31
N GLU A 263 -5.59 14.84 0.67
CA GLU A 263 -4.60 15.87 0.98
C GLU A 263 -3.61 16.15 -0.18
N THR A 264 -3.61 15.30 -1.22
CA THR A 264 -2.78 15.42 -2.42
C THR A 264 -3.54 15.95 -3.64
N GLY A 265 -4.83 16.30 -3.51
CA GLY A 265 -5.66 16.73 -4.63
C GLY A 265 -6.12 15.58 -5.54
N VAL A 266 -6.08 14.34 -5.04
CA VAL A 266 -6.51 13.15 -5.78
C VAL A 266 -7.94 12.79 -5.40
N SER A 267 -8.74 12.50 -6.42
CA SER A 267 -10.10 11.96 -6.32
C SER A 267 -10.09 10.48 -6.66
N LEU A 268 -10.78 9.66 -5.87
CA LEU A 268 -10.86 8.22 -6.10
C LEU A 268 -12.14 7.88 -6.86
N ARG A 269 -11.98 7.06 -7.91
CA ARG A 269 -13.09 6.42 -8.63
C ARG A 269 -12.99 4.92 -8.41
N PHE A 270 -14.07 4.27 -7.98
CA PHE A 270 -14.11 2.82 -7.79
C PHE A 270 -14.93 2.18 -8.92
N GLU A 271 -14.43 1.08 -9.47
CA GLU A 271 -15.06 0.36 -10.58
C GLU A 271 -15.37 -1.09 -10.20
N ASP A 272 -16.37 -1.67 -10.87
CA ASP A 272 -16.76 -3.08 -10.74
C ASP A 272 -16.87 -3.55 -9.27
N GLN A 273 -16.20 -4.65 -8.93
CA GLN A 273 -16.13 -5.22 -7.59
C GLN A 273 -15.60 -4.22 -6.55
N ALA A 274 -14.71 -3.30 -6.92
CA ALA A 274 -14.16 -2.32 -5.98
C ALA A 274 -15.21 -1.29 -5.56
N ALA A 275 -16.20 -0.98 -6.41
CA ALA A 275 -17.27 -0.05 -6.08
C ALA A 275 -18.20 -0.60 -4.98
N GLU A 276 -18.52 -1.89 -5.05
CA GLU A 276 -19.31 -2.57 -4.01
C GLU A 276 -18.59 -2.56 -2.65
N ILE A 277 -17.29 -2.88 -2.66
CA ILE A 277 -16.48 -2.85 -1.44
C ILE A 277 -16.35 -1.43 -0.90
N ALA A 278 -16.21 -0.43 -1.77
CA ALA A 278 -16.18 0.97 -1.38
C ALA A 278 -17.48 1.42 -0.71
N GLU A 279 -18.64 1.05 -1.28
CA GLU A 279 -19.92 1.32 -0.64
C GLU A 279 -20.00 0.67 0.75
N ALA A 280 -19.67 -0.62 0.85
CA ALA A 280 -19.66 -1.34 2.11
C ALA A 280 -18.68 -0.72 3.14
N PHE A 281 -17.50 -0.28 2.69
CA PHE A 281 -16.50 0.39 3.51
C PHE A 281 -17.03 1.73 4.06
N SER A 282 -17.69 2.52 3.21
CA SER A 282 -18.29 3.81 3.60
C SER A 282 -19.40 3.64 4.65
N GLN A 283 -20.16 2.54 4.54
CA GLN A 283 -21.30 2.21 5.39
C GLN A 283 -20.92 1.25 6.53
N GLN A 284 -19.67 1.25 6.99
CA GLN A 284 -19.13 0.29 7.98
C GLN A 284 -19.92 0.13 9.30
N ASN A 285 -20.80 1.09 9.62
CA ASN A 285 -21.69 1.04 10.80
C ASN A 285 -23.01 0.29 10.54
N LYS A 286 -23.38 0.04 9.28
CA LYS A 286 -24.57 -0.74 8.91
C LYS A 286 -24.33 -2.23 9.09
N ARG A 287 -25.38 -2.96 9.45
CA ARG A 287 -25.35 -4.43 9.59
C ARG A 287 -24.98 -5.05 8.24
N GLY A 288 -24.02 -5.98 8.23
CA GLY A 288 -23.61 -6.70 7.02
C GLY A 288 -22.48 -6.03 6.21
N ALA A 289 -22.31 -4.71 6.31
CA ALA A 289 -21.32 -3.96 5.53
C ALA A 289 -19.87 -4.48 5.71
N LYS A 290 -19.49 -4.76 6.97
CA LYS A 290 -18.18 -5.38 7.24
C LYS A 290 -18.03 -6.76 6.60
N LYS A 291 -19.10 -7.56 6.49
CA LYS A 291 -19.03 -8.90 5.87
C LYS A 291 -18.80 -8.79 4.37
N ILE A 292 -19.47 -7.85 3.70
CA ILE A 292 -19.27 -7.52 2.29
C ILE A 292 -17.80 -7.10 2.06
N ALA A 293 -17.27 -6.24 2.92
CA ALA A 293 -15.88 -5.81 2.90
C ALA A 293 -14.86 -6.87 3.43
N GLY A 294 -15.22 -8.15 3.53
CA GLY A 294 -14.30 -9.21 3.94
C GLY A 294 -13.91 -9.20 5.43
N GLY A 295 -14.69 -8.53 6.28
CA GLY A 295 -14.58 -8.53 7.74
C GLY A 295 -13.90 -7.26 8.30
N LYS A 296 -12.65 -7.41 8.74
CA LYS A 296 -11.79 -6.32 9.22
C LYS A 296 -11.40 -5.40 8.07
N LEU A 297 -11.58 -4.10 8.30
CA LEU A 297 -11.40 -3.04 7.31
C LEU A 297 -9.98 -2.46 7.30
N ASP A 298 -9.17 -2.71 8.33
CA ASP A 298 -7.80 -2.20 8.40
C ASP A 298 -6.91 -2.81 7.31
N ASP A 299 -7.10 -4.08 6.95
CA ASP A 299 -6.34 -4.73 5.87
C ASP A 299 -6.62 -4.03 4.51
N LEU A 300 -7.90 -3.74 4.22
CA LEU A 300 -8.31 -3.00 3.02
C LEU A 300 -7.79 -1.55 3.02
N ALA A 301 -7.82 -0.89 4.19
CA ALA A 301 -7.30 0.46 4.32
C ALA A 301 -5.78 0.50 4.06
N ASP A 302 -5.05 -0.48 4.58
CA ASP A 302 -3.59 -0.55 4.49
C ASP A 302 -3.11 -0.73 3.04
N CYS A 303 -3.73 -1.64 2.27
CA CYS A 303 -3.34 -1.82 0.87
C CYS A 303 -3.63 -0.58 0.00
N LEU A 304 -4.74 0.13 0.23
CA LEU A 304 -5.08 1.35 -0.51
C LEU A 304 -4.21 2.54 -0.12
N LEU A 305 -3.96 2.76 1.18
CA LEU A 305 -3.05 3.80 1.67
C LEU A 305 -1.64 3.61 1.10
N GLN A 306 -1.17 2.37 1.03
CA GLN A 306 0.11 2.01 0.44
C GLN A 306 0.18 2.38 -1.05
N ALA A 307 -0.85 2.03 -1.83
CA ALA A 307 -0.90 2.32 -3.26
C ALA A 307 -0.83 3.83 -3.53
N LEU A 308 -1.65 4.60 -2.81
CA LEU A 308 -1.71 6.06 -2.98
C LEU A 308 -0.43 6.75 -2.47
N ALA A 309 0.18 6.24 -1.39
CA ALA A 309 1.45 6.76 -0.89
C ALA A 309 2.54 6.63 -1.96
N TYR A 310 2.64 5.45 -2.59
CA TYR A 310 3.61 5.21 -3.66
C TYR A 310 3.39 6.15 -4.85
N LEU A 311 2.15 6.30 -5.33
CA LEU A 311 1.84 7.22 -6.42
C LEU A 311 2.24 8.67 -6.10
N GLN A 312 2.02 9.11 -4.85
CA GLN A 312 2.43 10.44 -4.42
C GLN A 312 3.96 10.55 -4.29
N TRP A 313 4.63 9.52 -3.77
CA TRP A 313 6.11 9.49 -3.71
C TRP A 313 6.73 9.59 -5.09
N GLU A 314 6.21 8.87 -6.09
CA GLU A 314 6.66 8.97 -7.48
C GLU A 314 6.44 10.37 -8.07
N THR A 315 5.32 11.01 -7.71
CA THR A 315 5.04 12.40 -8.08
C THR A 315 6.08 13.34 -7.46
N ASN A 316 6.32 13.22 -6.15
CA ASN A 316 7.28 14.04 -5.42
C ASN A 316 8.71 13.83 -5.92
N LYS A 317 9.12 12.59 -6.26
CA LYS A 317 10.42 12.31 -6.90
C LYS A 317 10.54 13.01 -8.24
N THR A 318 9.48 13.02 -9.05
CA THR A 318 9.47 13.72 -10.36
C THR A 318 9.67 15.22 -10.17
N VAL A 319 8.99 15.83 -9.20
CA VAL A 319 9.17 17.24 -8.86
C VAL A 319 10.58 17.50 -8.34
N LEU A 320 11.08 16.67 -7.43
CA LEU A 320 12.41 16.82 -6.83
C LEU A 320 13.53 16.74 -7.89
N ARG A 321 13.42 15.83 -8.87
CA ARG A 321 14.37 15.77 -10.00
C ARG A 321 14.41 17.09 -10.76
N LYS A 322 13.25 17.70 -11.06
CA LYS A 322 13.19 18.99 -11.76
C LYS A 322 13.76 20.16 -10.95
N ILE A 323 13.70 20.07 -9.62
CA ILE A 323 14.28 21.08 -8.72
C ILE A 323 15.80 20.93 -8.60
N CYS A 324 16.31 19.69 -8.66
CA CYS A 324 17.72 19.36 -8.49
C CYS A 324 18.51 19.23 -9.81
N SER A 325 17.83 19.19 -10.96
CA SER A 325 18.43 19.27 -12.30
C SER A 325 18.87 20.69 -12.62
#